data_AF-A0A6N3K106-F1
#
_entry.id   AF-A0A6N3K106-F1
#
_cell.length_a   1.000
_cell.length_b   1.000
_cell.length_c   1.000
_cell.angle_alpha   90.00
_cell.angle_beta   90.00
_cell.angle_gamma   90.00
#
_symmetry.space_group_name_H-M   'P 1'
#
loop_
_entity.id
_entity.type
_entity.pdbx_description
1 polymer ?
#
loop_
_entity_poly.entity_id
_entity_poly.type
_entity_poly.pdbx_seq_one_letter_code
_entity_poly.pdbx_strand_id
1 'polypeptide(L)'
;MKVVADLASEVTREDPQPPVARPGAACLFEMRTKAGYQANLRVEASTLATAEEARQLYRGTRRATGMTPAGAVPGVGEEAEAFTKRSSPGFRYAEYMVHARTGNLVVKVWLAVGGESYVANSVLAEKSLAILRATQAAVPTA
;
A
#
# COMPACT_ATOMS: atom_id res chain seq x y z
N MET A 1 5.98 -0.78 13.16
CA MET A 1 5.11 -1.89 12.68
C MET A 1 3.96 -2.30 13.62
N LYS A 2 3.61 -1.53 14.67
CA LYS A 2 2.44 -1.85 15.54
C LYS A 2 1.08 -1.77 14.82
N VAL A 3 1.00 -1.03 13.71
CA VAL A 3 -0.27 -0.75 13.00
C VAL A 3 -0.91 -2.00 12.39
N VAL A 4 -0.13 -3.01 12.00
CA VAL A 4 -0.65 -4.25 11.40
C VAL A 4 -1.03 -5.31 12.45
N ALA A 5 -0.63 -5.11 13.71
CA ALA A 5 -0.90 -6.05 14.80
C ALA A 5 -2.42 -6.19 15.09
N ASP A 6 -3.19 -5.13 14.82
CA ASP A 6 -4.65 -5.12 14.96
C ASP A 6 -5.37 -5.98 13.91
N LEU A 7 -4.71 -6.30 12.78
CA LEU A 7 -5.21 -7.30 11.83
C LEU A 7 -4.94 -8.72 12.33
N ALA A 8 -4.47 -8.87 13.57
CA ALA A 8 -4.09 -10.13 14.16
C ALA A 8 -3.13 -10.92 13.26
N SER A 9 -2.26 -10.19 12.57
CA SER A 9 -1.33 -10.75 11.59
C SER A 9 0.09 -10.72 12.13
N GLU A 10 0.77 -11.86 12.02
CA GLU A 10 2.18 -12.01 12.36
C GLU A 10 3.01 -11.95 11.08
N VAL A 11 4.12 -11.20 11.12
CA VAL A 11 5.05 -11.09 9.99
C VAL A 11 5.90 -12.34 9.95
N THR A 12 5.82 -13.07 8.85
CA THR A 12 6.55 -14.32 8.65
C THR A 12 7.80 -14.12 7.81
N ARG A 13 7.85 -13.06 6.99
CA ARG A 13 9.01 -12.71 6.17
C ARG A 13 9.00 -11.23 5.81
N GLU A 14 10.20 -10.67 5.70
CA GLU A 14 10.46 -9.35 5.14
C GLU A 14 11.34 -9.50 3.89
N ASP A 15 10.95 -8.86 2.79
CA ASP A 15 11.67 -8.89 1.52
C ASP A 15 11.92 -7.46 1.03
N PRO A 16 13.09 -6.87 1.34
CA PRO A 16 13.49 -5.55 0.90
C PRO A 16 13.99 -5.61 -0.55
N GLN A 17 13.07 -5.82 -1.50
CA GLN A 17 13.36 -5.73 -2.92
C GLN A 17 12.97 -4.36 -3.46
N PRO A 18 13.94 -3.54 -3.93
CA PRO A 18 13.63 -2.25 -4.53
C PRO A 18 12.76 -2.44 -5.79
N PRO A 19 11.94 -1.44 -6.17
CA PRO A 19 11.17 -1.53 -7.40
C PRO A 19 12.09 -1.67 -8.61
N VAL A 20 12.05 -2.81 -9.30
CA VAL A 20 12.93 -3.14 -10.45
C VAL A 20 12.96 -2.04 -11.52
N ALA A 21 11.85 -1.32 -11.70
CA ALA A 21 11.69 -0.34 -12.76
C ALA A 21 12.03 1.10 -12.37
N ARG A 22 12.24 1.43 -11.08
CA ARG A 22 12.27 2.84 -10.62
C ARG A 22 13.10 3.06 -9.36
N PRO A 23 13.76 4.24 -9.21
CA PRO A 23 14.40 4.63 -7.96
C PRO A 23 13.41 4.65 -6.80
N GLY A 24 13.79 4.06 -5.67
CA GLY A 24 12.99 4.03 -4.46
C GLY A 24 13.35 2.88 -3.53
N ALA A 25 12.77 2.92 -2.34
CA ALA A 25 12.80 1.82 -1.40
C ALA A 25 11.45 1.09 -1.45
N ALA A 26 11.50 -0.23 -1.39
CA ALA A 26 10.31 -1.04 -1.24
C ALA A 26 10.58 -2.20 -0.29
N CYS A 27 9.56 -2.59 0.45
CA CYS A 27 9.58 -3.78 1.28
C CYS A 27 8.24 -4.51 1.16
N LEU A 28 8.32 -5.81 0.92
CA LEU A 28 7.19 -6.73 1.01
C LEU A 28 7.26 -7.47 2.35
N PHE A 29 6.20 -7.41 3.11
CA PHE A 29 5.99 -8.17 4.33
C PHE A 29 4.98 -9.28 4.02
N GLU A 30 5.44 -10.52 4.10
CA GLU A 30 4.55 -11.68 4.10
C GLU A 30 4.10 -11.93 5.54
N MET A 31 2.80 -12.17 5.71
CA MET A 31 2.18 -12.28 7.02
C MET A 31 1.16 -13.42 7.04
N ARG A 32 0.80 -13.87 8.24
CA ARG A 32 -0.36 -14.74 8.48
C ARG A 32 -1.30 -14.13 9.50
N THR A 33 -2.59 -14.16 9.20
CA THR A 33 -3.65 -13.90 10.19
C THR A 33 -3.66 -14.98 11.27
N LYS A 34 -4.26 -14.69 12.44
CA LYS A 34 -4.45 -15.69 13.53
C LYS A 34 -5.15 -16.97 13.09
N ALA A 35 -6.05 -16.89 12.11
CA ALA A 35 -6.75 -18.05 11.56
C ALA A 35 -5.92 -18.81 10.51
N GLY A 36 -4.66 -18.41 10.27
CA GLY A 36 -3.72 -19.09 9.37
C GLY A 36 -3.76 -18.61 7.93
N TYR A 37 -4.66 -17.68 7.56
CA TYR A 37 -4.71 -17.14 6.19
C TYR A 37 -3.53 -16.22 5.90
N GLN A 38 -3.03 -16.28 4.67
CA GLN A 38 -1.97 -15.40 4.20
C GLN A 38 -2.46 -13.96 4.09
N ALA A 39 -1.59 -13.02 4.45
CA ALA A 39 -1.72 -11.60 4.22
C ALA A 39 -0.39 -11.05 3.70
N ASN A 40 -0.43 -10.01 2.87
CA ASN A 40 0.76 -9.39 2.32
C ASN A 40 0.63 -7.87 2.45
N LEU A 41 1.69 -7.21 2.89
CA LEU A 41 1.81 -5.76 2.92
C LEU A 41 3.01 -5.36 2.08
N ARG A 42 2.80 -4.54 1.06
CA ARG A 42 3.89 -3.92 0.30
C ARG A 42 3.87 -2.42 0.50
N VAL A 43 5.00 -1.88 0.92
CA VAL A 43 5.23 -0.44 1.05
C VAL A 43 6.31 -0.05 0.06
N GLU A 44 6.04 0.95 -0.76
CA GLU A 44 7.00 1.55 -1.67
C GLU A 44 7.06 3.06 -1.42
N ALA A 45 8.27 3.60 -1.38
CA ALA A 45 8.53 5.03 -1.28
C ALA A 45 9.59 5.43 -2.32
N SER A 46 9.25 6.41 -3.15
CA SER A 46 10.10 6.92 -4.21
C SER A 46 10.22 8.43 -4.07
N THR A 47 11.38 8.91 -3.61
CA THR A 47 11.75 10.33 -3.64
C THR A 47 12.48 10.59 -4.96
N LEU A 48 11.84 11.32 -5.87
CA LEU A 48 12.38 11.59 -7.20
C LEU A 48 13.13 12.92 -7.25
N ALA A 49 13.80 13.22 -8.36
CA ALA A 49 14.60 14.44 -8.47
C ALA A 49 13.70 15.69 -8.53
N THR A 50 12.50 15.57 -9.09
CA THR A 50 11.55 16.69 -9.22
C THR A 50 10.11 16.32 -8.87
N ALA A 51 9.31 17.34 -8.53
CA ALA A 51 7.87 17.17 -8.32
C ALA A 51 7.13 16.72 -9.59
N GLU A 52 7.61 17.11 -10.78
CA GLU A 52 7.00 16.70 -12.04
C GLU A 52 7.25 15.22 -12.34
N GLU A 53 8.46 14.71 -12.11
CA GLU A 53 8.75 13.28 -12.17
C GLU A 53 7.86 12.50 -11.20
N ALA A 54 7.71 12.98 -9.97
CA ALA A 54 6.84 12.36 -8.97
C ALA A 54 5.37 12.34 -9.43
N ARG A 55 4.90 13.40 -10.08
CA ARG A 55 3.56 13.47 -10.68
C ARG A 55 3.38 12.47 -11.82
N GLN A 56 4.38 12.31 -12.69
CA GLN A 56 4.36 11.31 -13.75
C GLN A 56 4.32 9.89 -13.18
N LEU A 57 5.15 9.61 -12.16
CA LEU A 57 5.15 8.35 -11.42
C LEU A 57 3.78 8.05 -10.83
N TYR A 58 3.20 8.99 -10.08
CA TYR A 58 1.87 8.87 -9.47
C TYR A 58 0.81 8.52 -10.52
N ARG A 59 0.74 9.27 -11.63
CA ARG A 59 -0.21 9.00 -12.72
C ARG A 59 0.02 7.64 -13.40
N GLY A 60 1.26 7.18 -13.48
CA GLY A 60 1.62 5.87 -14.02
C GLY A 60 1.05 4.72 -13.20
N THR A 61 1.06 4.82 -11.87
CA THR A 61 0.51 3.80 -10.97
C THR A 61 -0.99 3.57 -11.22
N ARG A 62 -1.75 4.66 -11.39
CA ARG A 62 -3.19 4.61 -11.71
C ARG A 62 -3.51 3.76 -12.95
N ARG A 63 -2.62 3.73 -13.94
CA ARG A 63 -2.81 3.00 -15.20
C ARG A 63 -2.45 1.52 -15.12
N ALA A 64 -1.60 1.14 -14.16
CA ALA A 64 -0.95 -0.17 -14.14
C ALA A 64 -1.52 -1.15 -13.10
N THR A 65 -2.27 -0.68 -12.10
CA THR A 65 -2.62 -1.51 -10.93
C THR A 65 -3.56 -2.69 -11.22
N GLY A 66 -4.38 -2.64 -12.26
CA GLY A 66 -5.41 -3.67 -12.52
C GLY A 66 -6.47 -3.83 -11.42
N MET A 67 -6.54 -2.89 -10.47
CA MET A 67 -7.51 -2.83 -9.37
C MET A 67 -8.64 -1.83 -9.68
N THR A 68 -9.79 -1.99 -9.03
CA THR A 68 -10.94 -1.09 -9.19
C THR A 68 -10.72 0.20 -8.40
N PRO A 69 -10.89 1.39 -9.00
CA PRO A 69 -10.79 2.67 -8.27
C PRO A 69 -11.79 2.73 -7.10
N ALA A 70 -11.31 3.13 -5.93
CA ALA A 70 -12.13 3.39 -4.73
C ALA A 70 -12.34 4.89 -4.47
N GLY A 71 -11.64 5.76 -5.22
CA GLY A 71 -11.82 7.21 -5.19
C GLY A 71 -10.65 7.97 -4.56
N ALA A 72 -10.81 9.28 -4.48
CA ALA A 72 -9.83 10.19 -3.88
C ALA A 72 -9.77 10.00 -2.35
N VAL A 73 -8.59 10.21 -1.78
CA VAL A 73 -8.36 10.16 -0.33
C VAL A 73 -8.06 11.58 0.16
N PRO A 74 -9.03 12.27 0.79
CA PRO A 74 -8.82 13.64 1.24
C PRO A 74 -7.85 13.71 2.44
N GLY A 75 -7.14 14.84 2.56
CA GLY A 75 -6.26 15.11 3.71
C GLY A 75 -5.00 14.26 3.76
N VAL A 76 -4.52 13.78 2.61
CA VAL A 76 -3.28 13.00 2.47
C VAL A 76 -2.51 13.51 1.26
N GLY A 77 -1.35 14.13 1.50
CA GLY A 77 -0.52 14.70 0.45
C GLY A 77 -1.24 15.74 -0.42
N GLU A 78 -0.64 16.04 -1.58
CA GLU A 78 -1.22 16.90 -2.61
C GLU A 78 -2.16 16.13 -3.55
N GLU A 79 -1.84 14.86 -3.82
CA GLU A 79 -2.66 13.94 -4.61
C GLU A 79 -2.69 12.60 -3.88
N ALA A 80 -3.88 12.04 -3.66
CA ALA A 80 -4.02 10.69 -3.13
C ALA A 80 -5.32 10.03 -3.62
N GLU A 81 -5.23 8.75 -3.93
CA GLU A 81 -6.36 7.92 -4.36
C GLU A 81 -6.16 6.48 -3.88
N ALA A 82 -7.26 5.73 -3.87
CA ALA A 82 -7.28 4.35 -3.45
C ALA A 82 -7.90 3.43 -4.52
N PHE A 83 -7.54 2.15 -4.42
CA PHE A 83 -8.02 1.08 -5.26
C PHE A 83 -8.32 -0.16 -4.43
N THR A 84 -9.27 -0.96 -4.89
CA THR A 84 -9.67 -2.20 -4.24
C THR A 84 -9.69 -3.35 -5.23
N LYS A 85 -9.45 -4.56 -4.72
CA LYS A 85 -9.62 -5.79 -5.49
C LYS A 85 -10.09 -6.89 -4.56
N ARG A 86 -10.91 -7.79 -5.09
CA ARG A 86 -11.30 -9.03 -4.43
C ARG A 86 -10.90 -10.19 -5.33
N SER A 87 -10.29 -11.21 -4.76
CA SER A 87 -9.88 -12.41 -5.48
C SER A 87 -10.18 -13.65 -4.64
N SER A 88 -10.26 -14.82 -5.28
CA SER A 88 -10.58 -16.09 -4.59
C SER A 88 -9.71 -17.27 -5.02
N PRO A 89 -8.36 -17.17 -5.06
CA PRO A 89 -7.52 -18.33 -5.33
C PRO A 89 -7.48 -19.25 -4.11
N GLY A 90 -8.43 -20.17 -4.00
CA GLY A 90 -8.55 -21.15 -2.89
C GLY A 90 -9.25 -20.61 -1.63
N PHE A 91 -9.05 -19.34 -1.27
CA PHE A 91 -9.77 -18.63 -0.20
C PHE A 91 -9.99 -17.16 -0.58
N ARG A 92 -10.81 -16.42 0.19
CA ARG A 92 -11.19 -15.05 -0.15
C ARG A 92 -10.10 -14.06 0.21
N TYR A 93 -9.64 -13.28 -0.76
CA TYR A 93 -8.69 -12.18 -0.60
C TYR A 93 -9.36 -10.83 -0.81
N ALA A 94 -9.21 -9.94 0.15
CA ALA A 94 -9.52 -8.53 0.00
C ALA A 94 -8.22 -7.72 -0.08
N GLU A 95 -8.11 -6.87 -1.09
CA GLU A 95 -6.93 -6.06 -1.36
C GLU A 95 -7.29 -4.58 -1.39
N TYR A 96 -6.44 -3.75 -0.78
CA TYR A 96 -6.56 -2.31 -0.78
C TYR A 96 -5.20 -1.69 -1.09
N MET A 97 -5.15 -0.87 -2.13
CA MET A 97 -4.00 -0.03 -2.45
C MET A 97 -4.36 1.43 -2.19
N VAL A 98 -3.49 2.15 -1.49
CA VAL A 98 -3.51 3.62 -1.47
C VAL A 98 -2.15 4.12 -1.90
N HIS A 99 -2.15 5.18 -2.69
CA HIS A 99 -0.93 5.90 -3.01
C HIS A 99 -1.15 7.39 -2.92
N ALA A 100 -0.08 8.12 -2.60
CA ALA A 100 -0.10 9.54 -2.42
C ALA A 100 1.19 10.19 -2.92
N ARG A 101 1.07 11.43 -3.40
CA ARG A 101 2.20 12.29 -3.77
C ARG A 101 2.24 13.52 -2.86
N THR A 102 3.43 13.88 -2.41
CA THR A 102 3.73 15.15 -1.70
C THR A 102 5.06 15.67 -2.23
N GLY A 103 5.09 16.85 -2.85
CA GLY A 103 6.29 17.33 -3.54
C GLY A 103 6.85 16.30 -4.54
N ASN A 104 8.11 15.93 -4.35
CA ASN A 104 8.84 14.92 -5.13
C ASN A 104 8.74 13.48 -4.58
N LEU A 105 7.97 13.26 -3.51
CA LEU A 105 7.79 11.94 -2.88
C LEU A 105 6.48 11.30 -3.36
N VAL A 106 6.57 10.03 -3.79
CA VAL A 106 5.42 9.14 -4.00
C VAL A 106 5.51 7.97 -3.03
N VAL A 107 4.44 7.76 -2.25
CA VAL A 107 4.30 6.60 -1.37
C VAL A 107 3.14 5.74 -1.86
N LYS A 108 3.35 4.43 -1.93
CA LYS A 108 2.33 3.44 -2.28
C LYS A 108 2.31 2.35 -1.22
N VAL A 109 1.12 2.06 -0.71
CA VAL A 109 0.86 0.98 0.25
C VAL A 109 -0.18 0.07 -0.36
N TRP A 110 0.15 -1.21 -0.49
CA TRP A 110 -0.77 -2.27 -0.91
C TRP A 110 -0.87 -3.32 0.19
N LEU A 111 -2.10 -3.58 0.64
CA LEU A 111 -2.42 -4.54 1.68
C LEU A 111 -3.41 -5.56 1.12
N ALA A 112 -3.05 -6.83 1.18
CA ALA A 112 -3.87 -7.97 0.80
C ALA A 112 -4.08 -8.87 2.01
N VAL A 113 -5.33 -9.23 2.32
CA VAL A 113 -5.66 -10.08 3.47
C VAL A 113 -6.60 -11.21 3.04
N GLY A 114 -6.18 -12.44 3.31
CA GLY A 114 -6.96 -13.66 3.14
C GLY A 114 -7.91 -13.95 4.30
N GLY A 115 -9.00 -14.65 4.01
CA GLY A 115 -9.95 -15.14 5.01
C GLY A 115 -11.02 -16.07 4.44
N GLU A 116 -11.87 -16.59 5.33
CA GLU A 116 -13.12 -17.30 4.94
C GLU A 116 -14.12 -16.34 4.27
N SER A 117 -14.11 -15.09 4.73
CA SER A 117 -14.90 -13.98 4.20
C SER A 117 -13.97 -12.85 3.73
N TYR A 118 -14.46 -11.95 2.87
CA TYR A 118 -13.69 -10.76 2.53
C TYR A 118 -13.65 -9.81 3.72
N VAL A 119 -12.45 -9.42 4.13
CA VAL A 119 -12.27 -8.31 5.07
C VAL A 119 -12.92 -7.05 4.50
N ALA A 120 -13.56 -6.27 5.37
CA ALA A 120 -14.19 -5.03 4.96
C ALA A 120 -13.16 -4.02 4.44
N ASN A 121 -13.49 -3.34 3.33
CA ASN A 121 -12.59 -2.35 2.71
C ASN A 121 -12.26 -1.20 3.68
N SER A 122 -13.17 -0.83 4.59
CA SER A 122 -12.94 0.21 5.61
C SER A 122 -11.81 -0.15 6.57
N VAL A 123 -11.74 -1.43 6.97
CA VAL A 123 -10.67 -1.94 7.85
C VAL A 123 -9.32 -1.89 7.12
N LEU A 124 -9.28 -2.34 5.86
CA LEU A 124 -8.07 -2.27 5.06
C LEU A 124 -7.64 -0.82 4.79
N ALA A 125 -8.60 0.08 4.52
CA ALA A 125 -8.35 1.49 4.27
C ALA A 125 -7.71 2.17 5.49
N GLU A 126 -8.27 1.98 6.68
CA GLU A 126 -7.74 2.54 7.93
C GLU A 126 -6.26 2.16 8.13
N LYS A 127 -5.94 0.86 8.00
CA LYS A 127 -4.58 0.36 8.24
C LYS A 127 -3.61 0.83 7.16
N SER A 128 -4.00 0.76 5.89
CA SER A 128 -3.16 1.21 4.78
C SER A 128 -2.90 2.72 4.84
N LEU A 129 -3.87 3.53 5.27
CA LEU A 129 -3.70 4.97 5.45
C LEU A 129 -2.78 5.32 6.62
N ALA A 130 -2.91 4.60 7.74
CA ALA A 130 -2.02 4.78 8.88
C ALA A 130 -0.56 4.47 8.52
N ILE A 131 -0.33 3.39 7.76
CA ILE A 131 1.00 3.04 7.25
C ILE A 131 1.51 4.11 6.29
N LEU A 132 0.69 4.53 5.33
CA LEU A 132 1.07 5.55 4.35
C LEU A 132 1.49 6.86 5.03
N ARG A 133 0.73 7.33 6.01
CA ARG A 133 1.06 8.56 6.77
C ARG A 133 2.35 8.39 7.57
N ALA A 134 2.54 7.24 8.21
CA ALA A 134 3.77 6.95 8.93
C ALA A 134 4.98 6.91 7.99
N THR A 135 4.84 6.34 6.80
CA THR A 135 5.88 6.34 5.77
C THR A 135 6.19 7.75 5.27
N GLN A 136 5.17 8.56 4.97
CA GLN A 136 5.36 9.96 4.57
C GLN A 136 6.09 10.79 5.65
N ALA A 137 5.76 10.59 6.92
CA ALA A 137 6.44 11.28 8.03
C ALA A 137 7.90 10.83 8.23
N ALA A 138 8.24 9.60 7.83
CA ALA A 138 9.57 9.04 7.99
C ALA A 138 10.51 9.30 6.81
N VAL A 139 9.97 9.68 5.64
CA VAL A 139 10.76 9.88 4.41
C VAL A 139 10.91 11.39 4.14
N PRO A 140 12.13 11.93 4.12
CA PRO A 140 12.35 13.33 3.78
C PRO A 140 11.86 13.68 2.38
N THR A 141 11.25 14.86 2.24
CA THR A 141 10.97 15.54 0.96
C THR A 141 12.04 16.60 0.71
N ALA A 142 12.39 16.84 -0.56
CA ALA A 142 13.30 17.92 -0.94
C ALA A 142 12.56 19.24 -1.17
#